data_AF-A0A6A0IFM0-F1
#
_entry.id   AF-A0A6A0IFM0-F1
#
_cell.length_a   1.000
_cell.length_b   1.000
_cell.length_c   1.000
_cell.angle_alpha   90.00
_cell.angle_beta   90.00
_cell.angle_gamma   90.00
#
_symmetry.space_group_name_H-M   'P 1'
#
loop_
_entity.id
_entity.type
_entity.pdbx_description
1 polymer ?
#
loop_
_entity_poly.entity_id
_entity_poly.type
_entity_poly.pdbx_seq_one_letter_code
_entity_poly.pdbx_strand_id
1 'polypeptide(L)'
;MEKTSPHVVIGIGGHAVALDRETGTEIWRTKLKGSDLVTVQVSGARVLAGAGGELFCLDAADGRVLWRNRLKGLGTGLVTFPGAEAPAASALEARRRAAAAAVVVS
;
A
#
# COMPACT_ATOMS: atom_id res chain seq x y z
N MET A 1 22.11 -6.01 16.91
CA MET A 1 22.13 -4.78 16.10
C MET A 1 21.16 -4.98 14.96
N GLU A 2 19.96 -4.43 15.09
CA GLU A 2 18.92 -4.53 14.06
C GLU A 2 19.41 -3.72 12.85
N LYS A 3 19.72 -4.39 11.74
CA LYS A 3 20.06 -3.70 10.49
C LYS A 3 18.78 -3.05 10.00
N THR A 4 18.56 -1.79 10.38
CA THR A 4 17.50 -0.98 9.81
C THR A 4 17.73 -0.89 8.32
N SER A 5 16.81 -1.43 7.52
CA SER A 5 16.88 -1.32 6.05
C SER A 5 17.01 0.16 5.67
N PRO A 6 17.94 0.51 4.76
CA PRO A 6 18.29 1.91 4.48
C PRO A 6 17.22 2.69 3.70
N HIS A 7 16.07 2.07 3.42
CA HIS A 7 15.01 2.65 2.63
C HIS A 7 13.66 2.63 3.35
N VAL A 8 12.90 3.69 3.17
CA VAL A 8 11.50 3.79 3.58
C VAL A 8 10.61 3.38 2.42
N VAL A 9 9.57 2.61 2.70
CA VAL A 9 8.59 2.19 1.68
C VAL A 9 7.24 2.81 1.97
N ILE A 10 6.64 3.43 0.97
CA ILE A 10 5.32 4.08 1.05
C ILE A 10 4.39 3.57 -0.03
N GLY A 11 3.08 3.62 0.24
CA GLY A 11 2.02 3.37 -0.73
C GLY A 11 1.32 4.68 -1.10
N ILE A 12 1.32 5.06 -2.38
CA ILE A 12 0.66 6.28 -2.85
C ILE A 12 0.24 6.19 -4.32
N GLY A 13 -0.97 6.67 -4.64
CA GLY A 13 -1.47 6.81 -6.02
C GLY A 13 -1.41 5.52 -6.83
N GLY A 14 -1.70 4.38 -6.21
CA GLY A 14 -1.60 3.06 -6.85
C GLY A 14 -0.17 2.56 -7.04
N HIS A 15 0.82 3.13 -6.35
CA HIS A 15 2.20 2.69 -6.40
C HIS A 15 2.71 2.29 -5.01
N ALA A 16 3.58 1.29 -4.97
CA ALA A 16 4.55 1.15 -3.90
C ALA A 16 5.84 1.86 -4.34
N VAL A 17 6.45 2.64 -3.45
CA VAL A 17 7.66 3.42 -3.73
C VAL A 17 8.64 3.19 -2.59
N ALA A 18 9.90 2.88 -2.92
CA ALA A 18 11.00 2.96 -1.96
C ALA A 18 11.80 4.22 -2.18
N LEU A 19 12.05 4.92 -1.08
CA LEU A 19 12.91 6.08 -1.03
C LEU A 19 14.11 5.77 -0.14
N ASP A 20 15.27 6.27 -0.50
CA ASP A 20 16.42 6.32 0.37
C ASP A 20 16.06 7.12 1.63
N ARG A 21 16.32 6.55 2.80
CA ARG A 21 15.84 7.11 4.07
C ARG A 21 16.52 8.44 4.40
N GLU A 22 17.76 8.65 3.96
CA GLU A 22 18.54 9.84 4.32
C GLU A 22 18.34 10.98 3.33
N THR A 23 18.27 10.66 2.05
CA THR A 23 18.21 11.65 0.96
C THR A 23 16.80 11.86 0.43
N GLY A 24 15.88 10.92 0.67
CA GLY A 24 14.54 10.92 0.08
C GLY A 24 14.52 10.57 -1.41
N THR A 25 15.64 10.17 -1.99
CA THR A 25 15.75 9.82 -3.42
C THR A 25 14.99 8.54 -3.72
N GLU A 26 14.23 8.51 -4.81
CA GLU A 26 13.54 7.30 -5.25
C GLU A 26 14.54 6.21 -5.67
N ILE A 27 14.43 5.04 -5.02
CA ILE A 27 15.22 3.84 -5.36
C ILE A 27 14.46 3.02 -6.39
N TRP A 28 13.17 2.76 -6.13
CA TRP A 28 12.30 2.05 -7.04
C TRP A 28 10.84 2.47 -6.87
N ARG A 29 10.05 2.20 -7.91
CA ARG A 29 8.61 2.42 -7.95
C ARG A 29 7.92 1.30 -8.70
N THR A 30 6.87 0.76 -8.09
CA THR A 30 6.07 -0.31 -8.68
C THR A 30 4.61 0.05 -8.72
N LYS A 31 4.03 0.07 -9.93
CA LYS A 31 2.60 0.29 -10.14
C LYS A 31 1.81 -0.96 -9.76
N LEU A 32 0.88 -0.80 -8.84
CA LEU A 32 -0.04 -1.84 -8.37
C LEU A 32 -1.40 -1.61 -9.02
N LYS A 33 -1.98 -2.66 -9.59
CA LYS A 33 -3.32 -2.57 -10.18
C LYS A 33 -4.37 -2.52 -9.07
N GLY A 34 -5.42 -1.74 -9.28
CA GLY A 34 -6.69 -1.91 -8.59
C GLY A 34 -7.15 -0.79 -7.65
N SER A 35 -6.33 0.22 -7.33
CA SER A 35 -6.76 1.34 -6.46
C SER A 35 -5.68 2.42 -6.36
N ASP A 36 -6.07 3.67 -6.13
CA ASP A 36 -5.15 4.76 -5.76
C ASP A 36 -4.59 4.61 -4.34
N LEU A 37 -5.39 4.01 -3.45
CA LEU A 37 -4.97 3.73 -2.08
C LEU A 37 -4.14 2.44 -2.05
N VAL A 38 -2.93 2.54 -1.48
CA VAL A 38 -2.00 1.43 -1.29
C VAL A 38 -1.58 1.39 0.17
N THR A 39 -1.73 0.23 0.81
CA THR A 39 -1.14 -0.04 2.12
C THR A 39 0.15 -0.84 1.92
N VAL A 40 1.15 -0.61 2.77
CA VAL A 40 2.43 -1.33 2.69
C VAL A 40 2.88 -1.80 4.07
N GLN A 41 3.54 -2.96 4.11
CA GLN A 41 4.25 -3.48 5.28
C GLN A 41 5.58 -4.06 4.82
N VAL A 42 6.68 -3.61 5.43
CA VAL A 42 8.02 -4.15 5.17
C VAL A 42 8.28 -5.30 6.15
N SER A 43 8.76 -6.43 5.64
CA SER A 43 9.11 -7.61 6.42
C SER A 43 10.41 -8.21 5.86
N GLY A 44 11.55 -7.78 6.42
CA GLY A 44 12.87 -8.19 5.97
C GLY A 44 13.11 -7.85 4.49
N ALA A 45 13.35 -8.88 3.68
CA ALA A 45 13.59 -8.74 2.23
C ALA A 45 12.31 -8.62 1.38
N ARG A 46 11.14 -8.51 2.02
CA ARG A 46 9.84 -8.48 1.33
C ARG A 46 9.06 -7.23 1.71
N VAL A 47 8.34 -6.70 0.73
CA VAL A 47 7.31 -5.68 0.93
C VAL A 47 5.97 -6.33 0.61
N LEU A 48 5.03 -6.29 1.54
CA LEU A 48 3.64 -6.64 1.29
C LEU A 48 2.89 -5.36 0.97
N ALA A 49 2.20 -5.32 -0.16
CA ALA A 49 1.42 -4.17 -0.58
C ALA A 49 -0.01 -4.56 -0.91
N GLY A 50 -0.97 -3.86 -0.31
CA GLY A 50 -2.39 -4.04 -0.56
C GLY A 50 -2.93 -2.95 -1.47
N ALA A 51 -3.59 -3.32 -2.56
CA ALA A 51 -4.23 -2.37 -3.47
C ALA A 51 -5.44 -3.01 -4.16
N GLY A 52 -6.60 -2.34 -4.13
CA GLY A 52 -7.77 -2.75 -4.93
C GLY A 52 -8.37 -4.11 -4.60
N GLY A 53 -8.26 -4.56 -3.35
CA GLY A 53 -8.64 -5.92 -2.97
C GLY A 53 -7.65 -6.99 -3.42
N GLU A 54 -6.46 -6.62 -3.88
CA GLU A 54 -5.37 -7.56 -4.17
C GLU A 54 -4.23 -7.37 -3.17
N LEU A 55 -3.50 -8.45 -2.90
CA LEU A 55 -2.27 -8.44 -2.12
C LEU A 55 -1.10 -8.78 -3.04
N PHE A 56 -0.06 -7.96 -2.99
CA PHE A 56 1.17 -8.10 -3.74
C PHE A 56 2.32 -8.33 -2.76
N CYS A 57 3.26 -9.18 -3.13
CA CYS A 57 4.56 -9.24 -2.47
C CYS A 57 5.62 -8.81 -3.45
N LEU A 58 6.41 -7.83 -3.03
CA LEU A 58 7.52 -7.28 -3.78
C LEU A 58 8.83 -7.61 -3.09
N ASP A 59 9.89 -7.73 -3.87
CA ASP A 59 11.25 -7.74 -3.35
C ASP A 59 11.57 -6.34 -2.81
N ALA A 60 12.16 -6.25 -1.61
CA ALA A 60 12.46 -4.97 -0.98
C ALA A 60 13.62 -4.22 -1.68
N ALA A 61 14.52 -4.94 -2.35
CA ALA A 61 15.70 -4.35 -2.97
C ALA A 61 15.38 -3.63 -4.29
N ASP A 62 14.50 -4.23 -5.12
CA ASP A 62 14.23 -3.74 -6.48
C ASP A 62 12.75 -3.45 -6.78
N GLY A 63 11.84 -3.74 -5.84
CA GLY A 63 10.40 -3.52 -6.01
C GLY A 63 9.73 -4.48 -6.99
N ARG A 64 10.41 -5.54 -7.46
CA ARG A 64 9.82 -6.51 -8.39
C ARG A 64 8.73 -7.31 -7.69
N VAL A 65 7.58 -7.46 -8.35
CA VAL A 65 6.50 -8.33 -7.86
C VAL A 65 6.95 -9.79 -7.89
N LEU A 66 7.07 -10.40 -6.72
CA LEU A 66 7.39 -11.81 -6.54
C LEU A 66 6.14 -12.69 -6.70
N TRP A 67 5.02 -12.24 -6.13
CA TRP A 67 3.72 -12.91 -6.31
C TRP A 67 2.55 -11.94 -6.10
N ARG A 68 1.37 -12.37 -6.56
CA ARG A 68 0.11 -11.65 -6.41
C ARG A 68 -1.02 -12.59 -5.99
N ASN A 69 -1.81 -12.18 -5.01
CA ASN A 69 -3.05 -12.83 -4.59
C ASN A 69 -4.24 -11.89 -4.83
N ARG A 70 -5.24 -12.38 -5.58
CA ARG A 70 -6.45 -11.64 -5.95
C ARG A 70 -7.50 -11.54 -4.83
N LEU A 71 -7.30 -12.24 -3.71
CA LEU A 71 -8.25 -12.32 -2.60
C LEU A 71 -9.70 -12.58 -3.09
N LYS A 72 -9.83 -13.53 -4.04
CA LYS A 72 -11.10 -13.78 -4.75
C LYS A 72 -12.24 -14.02 -3.76
N GLY A 73 -13.37 -13.34 -3.98
CA GLY A 73 -14.56 -13.46 -3.13
C GLY A 73 -14.58 -12.54 -1.92
N LEU A 74 -13.51 -11.79 -1.66
CA LEU A 74 -13.43 -10.83 -0.53
C LEU A 74 -13.72 -9.37 -0.93
N GLY A 75 -14.03 -9.13 -2.21
CA GLY A 75 -14.33 -7.80 -2.74
C GLY A 75 -13.10 -6.90 -2.91
N THR A 76 -13.31 -5.60 -3.01
CA THR A 76 -12.27 -4.57 -3.22
C THR A 76 -11.94 -3.80 -1.94
N GLY A 77 -12.15 -4.44 -0.78
CA GLY A 77 -11.90 -3.84 0.53
C GLY A 77 -10.43 -3.44 0.74
N LEU A 78 -10.22 -2.55 1.72
CA LEU A 78 -8.88 -2.16 2.15
C LEU A 78 -8.17 -3.35 2.78
N VAL A 79 -6.98 -3.65 2.29
CA VAL A 79 -6.06 -4.60 2.92
C VAL A 79 -5.36 -3.88 4.07
N THR A 80 -5.48 -4.42 5.27
CA THR A 80 -4.80 -3.89 6.48
C THR A 80 -3.74 -4.88 6.96
N PHE A 81 -2.72 -4.34 7.60
CA PHE A 81 -1.58 -5.10 8.11
C PHE A 81 -1.49 -4.96 9.64
N PRO A 82 -1.12 -6.02 10.38
CA PRO A 82 -0.92 -5.93 11.82
C PRO A 82 0.17 -4.91 12.16
N GLY A 83 -0.04 -4.11 13.22
CA GLY A 83 0.96 -3.14 13.69
C GLY A 83 1.15 -1.91 12.80
N ALA A 84 0.48 -1.82 11.65
CA ALA A 84 0.27 -0.55 11.00
C ALA A 84 -0.68 0.26 11.88
N GLU A 85 -0.16 1.26 12.62
CA GLU A 85 -1.01 2.32 13.16
C GLU A 85 -1.86 2.81 12.00
N ALA A 86 -3.17 2.94 12.20
CA ALA A 86 -4.12 3.11 11.11
C ALA A 86 -4.39 4.59 10.83
N PRO A 87 -3.67 5.29 9.93
CA PRO A 87 -4.17 6.51 9.32
C PRO A 87 -5.13 6.19 8.16
N ALA A 88 -5.14 4.94 7.66
CA ALA A 88 -5.92 4.56 6.48
C ALA A 88 -7.40 4.23 6.75
N ALA A 89 -7.74 3.73 7.95
CA ALA A 89 -9.12 3.38 8.28
C ALA A 89 -10.01 4.63 8.39
N SER A 90 -9.56 5.66 9.12
CA SER A 90 -10.28 6.92 9.29
C SER A 90 -10.36 7.74 7.99
N ALA A 91 -9.28 7.76 7.21
CA ALA A 91 -9.26 8.42 5.90
C ALA A 91 -10.21 7.76 4.89
N LEU A 92 -10.36 6.44 4.92
CA LEU A 92 -11.29 5.71 4.07
C LEU A 92 -12.76 5.94 4.47
N GLU A 93 -13.05 5.96 5.76
CA GLU A 93 -14.38 6.30 6.28
C GLU A 93 -14.79 7.74 5.97
N ALA A 94 -13.85 8.68 6.03
CA ALA A 94 -14.07 10.07 5.64
C ALA A 94 -14.39 10.18 4.14
N ARG A 95 -13.68 9.45 3.29
CA ARG A 95 -13.94 9.43 1.83
C ARG A 95 -15.25 8.73 1.47
N ARG A 96 -15.64 7.66 2.17
CA ARG A 96 -16.95 7.01 2.01
C ARG A 96 -18.10 7.95 2.37
N ARG A 97 -17.96 8.73 3.44
CA ARG A 97 -18.94 9.76 3.81
C ARG A 97 -19.03 10.88 2.78
N ALA A 98 -17.90 11.35 2.26
CA ALA A 98 -17.88 12.37 1.21
C ALA A 98 -18.52 11.88 -0.10
N ALA A 99 -18.31 10.62 -0.50
CA ALA A 99 -18.91 10.06 -1.71
C ALA A 99 -20.42 9.80 -1.57
N ALA A 100 -20.89 9.39 -0.38
CA ALA A 100 -22.33 9.17 -0.13
C ALA A 100 -23.15 10.47 -0.12
N ALA A 101 -22.56 11.59 0.32
CA ALA A 101 -23.23 12.89 0.32
C ALA A 101 -23.47 13.44 -1.11
N ALA A 102 -22.66 13.05 -2.09
CA ALA A 102 -22.83 13.48 -3.49
C ALA A 102 -23.98 12.77 -4.22
N VAL A 103 -24.41 11.60 -3.75
CA VAL A 103 -25.50 10.81 -4.36
C VAL A 103 -26.89 11.22 -3.86
N VAL A 104 -26.99 11.86 -2.69
CA VAL A 104 -28.27 12.25 -2.08
C VAL A 104 -28.76 13.64 -2.56
N VAL A 105 -27.94 14.38 -3.33
CA VAL A 105 -28.25 15.73 -3.82
C VAL A 105 -28.48 15.75 -5.35
N SER A 106 -28.95 14.64 -5.94
CA SER A 106 -29.37 14.55 -7.35
C SER A 106 -30.80 14.09 -7.48
#